data_AF-A0AAN6MUJ4-F1
#
_entry.id   AF-A0AAN6MUJ4-F1
#
_cell.length_a   1.000
_cell.length_b   1.000
_cell.length_c   1.000
_cell.angle_alpha   90.00
_cell.angle_beta   90.00
_cell.angle_gamma   90.00
#
_symmetry.space_group_name_H-M   'P 1'
#
loop_
_entity.id
_entity.type
_entity.pdbx_description
1 polymer ?
#
loop_
_entity_poly.entity_id
_entity_poly.type
_entity_poly.pdbx_seq_one_letter_code
_entity_poly.pdbx_strand_id
1 'polypeptide(L)'
;MFLRRKPAFLRESIVVPTKVLPAVYLNRSPGIDYKPVNIQKGTWIGVHRNRGAHQFVVVQELRHIDITDFSFLAQSTHTNITQPLGLYYCQDGVYITYEYVELDLLDILPLSSETEVASVMSQILSGIVYLINRSIDFRVQSIHVSLYGVVKLVLDWNHKPATDPSLVQITNRLMSAYLDEIMSTMRGKPWSNDAVGFLSILKSGYLPHASHPFLAQSKGRIALKNPVNFAVRSNLGKRISKDTNNSGRSRTL
;
A
#
# COMPACT_ATOMS: atom_id res chain seq x y z
N MET A 1 30.81 -33.81 13.60
CA MET A 1 29.43 -33.95 13.08
C MET A 1 28.92 -32.56 12.73
N PHE A 2 29.01 -32.14 11.47
CA PHE A 2 28.65 -30.78 11.05
C PHE A 2 27.15 -30.71 10.75
N LEU A 3 26.40 -29.94 11.53
CA LEU A 3 25.01 -29.62 11.26
C LEU A 3 24.93 -28.78 9.99
N ARG A 4 24.57 -29.42 8.87
CA ARG A 4 24.26 -28.79 7.59
C ARG A 4 23.05 -27.86 7.78
N ARG A 5 23.29 -26.57 7.98
CA ARG A 5 22.22 -25.55 7.98
C ARG A 5 21.56 -25.58 6.61
N LYS A 6 20.29 -26.02 6.56
CA LYS A 6 19.46 -25.87 5.36
C LYS A 6 19.40 -24.36 5.04
N PRO A 7 19.67 -23.94 3.79
CA PRO A 7 19.44 -22.54 3.43
C PRO A 7 17.96 -22.24 3.66
N ALA A 8 17.67 -21.12 4.34
CA ALA A 8 16.32 -20.61 4.46
C ALA A 8 15.73 -20.51 3.06
N PHE A 9 14.48 -20.96 2.89
CA PHE A 9 13.74 -20.87 1.63
C PHE A 9 13.47 -19.40 1.29
N LEU A 10 14.50 -18.66 0.86
CA LEU A 10 14.36 -17.42 0.12
C LEU A 10 14.09 -17.81 -1.33
N ARG A 11 12.88 -18.28 -1.59
CA ARG A 11 12.35 -18.15 -2.95
C ARG A 11 12.11 -16.66 -3.13
N GLU A 12 12.94 -16.01 -3.94
CA GLU A 12 12.54 -14.78 -4.59
C GLU A 12 11.27 -15.11 -5.38
N SER A 13 10.11 -14.85 -4.77
CA SER A 13 8.86 -14.91 -5.52
C SER A 13 8.95 -13.80 -6.53
N ILE A 14 9.18 -14.18 -7.79
CA ILE A 14 8.78 -13.39 -8.94
C ILE A 14 7.28 -13.15 -8.73
N VAL A 15 6.92 -11.95 -8.30
CA VAL A 15 5.52 -11.55 -8.17
C VAL A 15 5.05 -11.31 -9.59
N VAL A 16 4.63 -12.38 -10.25
CA VAL A 16 3.87 -12.26 -11.49
C VAL A 16 2.48 -11.79 -11.05
N PRO A 17 2.03 -10.59 -11.44
CA PRO A 17 0.66 -10.16 -11.17
C PRO A 17 -0.26 -11.08 -11.97
N THR A 18 -0.75 -12.13 -11.32
CA THR A 18 -1.80 -12.96 -11.88
C THR A 18 -3.07 -12.13 -11.73
N LYS A 19 -3.75 -11.83 -12.84
CA LYS A 19 -5.08 -11.22 -12.79
C LYS A 19 -6.00 -12.22 -12.08
N VAL A 20 -6.20 -12.03 -10.78
CA VAL A 20 -7.14 -12.83 -9.99
C VAL A 20 -8.36 -11.96 -9.79
N LEU A 21 -9.49 -12.41 -10.34
CA LEU A 21 -10.77 -11.78 -10.05
C LEU A 21 -11.06 -11.92 -8.55
N PRO A 22 -11.52 -10.85 -7.87
CA PRO A 22 -11.93 -10.96 -6.48
C PRO A 22 -13.05 -11.99 -6.35
N ALA A 23 -12.99 -12.85 -5.34
CA ALA A 23 -14.08 -13.78 -5.08
C ALA A 23 -15.35 -13.01 -4.68
N VAL A 24 -16.51 -13.36 -5.23
CA VAL A 24 -17.79 -12.73 -4.90
C VAL A 24 -18.60 -13.67 -4.02
N TYR A 25 -18.98 -13.21 -2.84
CA TYR A 25 -19.78 -13.95 -1.87
C TYR A 25 -21.14 -13.29 -1.68
N LEU A 26 -22.19 -13.99 -2.10
CA LEU A 26 -23.58 -13.56 -1.95
C LEU A 26 -24.16 -14.11 -0.64
N ASN A 27 -24.95 -13.29 0.06
CA ASN A 27 -25.60 -13.61 1.33
C ASN A 27 -24.62 -14.12 2.40
N ARG A 28 -23.39 -13.62 2.40
CA ARG A 28 -22.32 -14.02 3.33
C ARG A 28 -21.67 -12.78 3.91
N SER A 29 -21.56 -12.71 5.23
CA SER A 29 -20.84 -11.64 5.93
C SER A 29 -19.33 -11.96 6.00
N PRO A 30 -18.43 -10.96 5.86
CA PRO A 30 -17.00 -11.18 6.02
C PRO A 30 -16.62 -11.70 7.42
N GLY A 31 -17.47 -11.47 8.44
CA GLY A 31 -17.25 -11.98 9.80
C GLY A 31 -17.26 -13.52 9.92
N ILE A 32 -17.82 -14.21 8.92
CA ILE A 32 -17.81 -15.67 8.82
C ILE A 32 -16.41 -16.17 8.47
N ASP A 33 -15.70 -15.45 7.59
CA ASP A 33 -14.38 -15.88 7.09
C ASP A 33 -13.22 -15.27 7.87
N TYR A 34 -13.42 -14.07 8.43
CA TYR A 34 -12.38 -13.30 9.09
C TYR A 34 -12.77 -12.97 10.53
N LYS A 35 -11.79 -13.10 11.43
CA LYS A 35 -11.89 -12.61 12.82
C LYS A 35 -11.27 -11.21 12.90
N PRO A 36 -11.95 -10.20 13.46
CA PRO A 36 -11.39 -8.85 13.60
C PRO A 36 -10.23 -8.84 14.62
N VAL A 37 -9.18 -8.10 14.27
CA VAL A 37 -8.01 -7.85 15.13
C VAL A 37 -7.94 -6.37 15.53
N ASN A 38 -8.30 -5.47 14.63
CA ASN A 38 -8.36 -4.03 14.90
C ASN A 38 -9.54 -3.44 14.13
N ILE A 39 -10.39 -2.67 14.80
CA ILE A 39 -11.59 -2.07 14.21
C ILE A 39 -11.44 -0.56 14.22
N GLN A 40 -11.53 0.04 13.03
CA GLN A 40 -11.70 1.47 12.83
C GLN A 40 -13.05 1.69 12.13
N LYS A 41 -13.61 2.90 12.21
CA LYS A 41 -14.97 3.18 11.69
C LYS A 41 -15.08 2.78 10.21
N GLY A 42 -15.84 1.72 9.91
CA GLY A 42 -16.09 1.22 8.54
C GLY A 42 -14.97 0.38 7.92
N THR A 43 -13.81 0.27 8.59
CA THR A 43 -12.65 -0.49 8.08
C THR A 43 -11.95 -1.23 9.22
N TRP A 44 -11.66 -2.51 9.05
CA TRP A 44 -11.01 -3.32 10.08
C TRP A 44 -10.00 -4.31 9.49
N ILE A 45 -9.03 -4.71 10.32
CA ILE A 45 -8.04 -5.72 9.95
C ILE A 45 -8.57 -7.08 10.41
N GLY A 46 -8.70 -8.01 9.48
CA GLY A 46 -9.18 -9.37 9.72
C GLY A 46 -8.10 -10.42 9.57
N VAL A 47 -8.21 -11.51 10.34
CA VAL A 47 -7.41 -12.72 10.16
C VAL A 47 -8.32 -13.85 9.70
N HIS A 48 -7.94 -14.53 8.62
CA HIS A 48 -8.71 -15.62 8.06
C HIS A 48 -8.85 -16.78 9.07
N ARG A 49 -10.07 -17.28 9.29
CA ARG A 49 -10.36 -18.31 10.31
C ARG A 49 -9.88 -19.72 9.93
N ASN A 50 -9.95 -20.08 8.65
CA ASN A 50 -9.79 -21.47 8.18
C ASN A 50 -8.51 -21.77 7.37
N ARG A 51 -7.51 -20.88 7.33
CA ARG A 51 -6.28 -21.10 6.53
C ARG A 51 -5.04 -21.23 7.43
N GLY A 52 -4.18 -22.19 7.11
CA GLY A 52 -2.90 -22.48 7.80
C GLY A 52 -1.82 -21.40 7.64
N ALA A 53 -2.12 -20.30 6.95
CA ALA A 53 -1.30 -19.09 6.97
C ALA A 53 -2.15 -17.96 7.57
N HIS A 54 -1.61 -17.27 8.57
CA HIS A 54 -2.17 -16.06 9.19
C HIS A 54 -2.24 -14.92 8.16
N GLN A 55 -3.14 -15.05 7.19
CA GLN A 55 -3.34 -14.03 6.17
C GLN A 55 -4.19 -12.92 6.78
N PHE A 56 -3.53 -11.79 7.05
CA PHE A 56 -4.21 -10.55 7.38
C PHE A 56 -4.82 -9.95 6.12
N VAL A 57 -6.03 -9.42 6.26
CA VAL A 57 -6.74 -8.69 5.23
C VAL A 57 -7.27 -7.39 5.82
N VAL A 58 -7.50 -6.40 4.97
CA VAL A 58 -8.34 -5.27 5.34
C VAL A 58 -9.74 -5.56 4.84
N VAL A 59 -10.73 -5.37 5.71
CA VAL A 59 -12.14 -5.43 5.39
C VAL A 59 -12.69 -4.02 5.48
N GLN A 60 -13.29 -3.53 4.40
CA GLN A 60 -13.85 -2.19 4.31
C GLN A 60 -15.31 -2.25 3.83
N GLU A 61 -16.16 -1.51 4.51
CA GLU A 61 -17.55 -1.26 4.09
C GLU A 61 -17.57 -0.32 2.87
N LEU A 62 -18.32 -0.72 1.85
CA LEU A 62 -18.54 0.04 0.62
C LEU A 62 -19.91 0.73 0.68
N ARG A 63 -19.90 2.05 0.54
CA ARG A 63 -21.10 2.91 0.70
C ARG A 63 -21.69 3.39 -0.63
N HIS A 64 -20.90 3.30 -1.70
CA HIS A 64 -21.18 4.00 -2.97
C HIS A 64 -20.99 3.14 -4.21
N ILE A 65 -20.97 1.82 -4.06
CA ILE A 65 -20.76 0.88 -5.17
C ILE A 65 -22.07 0.17 -5.51
N ASP A 66 -22.43 0.22 -6.79
CA ASP A 66 -23.48 -0.64 -7.34
C ASP A 66 -22.87 -1.93 -7.89
N ILE A 67 -23.67 -3.00 -7.98
CA ILE A 67 -23.20 -4.33 -8.41
C ILE A 67 -22.56 -4.31 -9.82
N THR A 68 -22.90 -3.30 -10.63
CA THR A 68 -22.40 -3.10 -11.99
C THR A 68 -20.97 -2.52 -12.04
N ASP A 69 -20.47 -1.96 -10.94
CA ASP A 69 -19.19 -1.26 -10.94
C ASP A 69 -17.98 -2.20 -10.76
N PHE A 70 -18.18 -3.49 -10.49
CA PHE A 70 -17.08 -4.38 -10.08
C PHE A 70 -16.01 -4.67 -11.15
N SER A 71 -16.28 -4.34 -12.41
CA SER A 71 -15.30 -4.53 -13.48
C SER A 71 -14.01 -3.74 -13.25
N PHE A 72 -14.05 -2.60 -12.55
CA PHE A 72 -12.84 -1.80 -12.27
C PHE A 72 -11.92 -2.48 -11.23
N LEU A 73 -12.50 -3.20 -10.25
CA LEU A 73 -11.74 -3.91 -9.20
C LEU A 73 -10.86 -5.02 -9.77
N ALA A 74 -11.35 -5.70 -10.82
CA ALA A 74 -10.55 -6.67 -11.55
C ALA A 74 -9.39 -5.99 -12.31
N GLN A 75 -9.64 -4.80 -12.86
CA GLN A 75 -8.69 -4.07 -13.70
C GLN A 75 -7.59 -3.37 -12.90
N SER A 76 -7.80 -3.10 -11.61
CA SER A 76 -6.82 -2.45 -10.72
C SER A 76 -5.69 -3.38 -10.24
N THR A 77 -5.65 -4.64 -10.68
CA THR A 77 -4.61 -5.61 -10.29
C THR A 77 -3.22 -5.19 -10.80
N HIS A 78 -2.36 -4.71 -9.89
CA HIS A 78 -0.98 -4.31 -10.19
C HIS A 78 -0.08 -4.55 -8.98
N THR A 79 1.21 -4.83 -9.20
CA THR A 79 2.17 -5.12 -8.12
C THR A 79 2.28 -3.99 -7.10
N ASN A 80 2.09 -2.74 -7.50
CA ASN A 80 2.14 -1.54 -6.64
C ASN A 80 0.77 -0.98 -6.26
N ILE A 81 -0.31 -1.77 -6.37
CA ILE A 81 -1.66 -1.41 -5.91
C ILE A 81 -2.14 -2.50 -4.96
N THR A 82 -2.87 -2.14 -3.92
CA THR A 82 -3.43 -3.14 -3.00
C THR A 82 -4.41 -4.04 -3.74
N GLN A 83 -4.13 -5.34 -3.74
CA GLN A 83 -4.94 -6.34 -4.43
C GLN A 83 -6.28 -6.57 -3.72
N PRO A 84 -7.42 -6.37 -4.42
CA PRO A 84 -8.72 -6.86 -3.96
C PRO A 84 -8.74 -8.39 -3.91
N LEU A 85 -9.22 -8.95 -2.82
CA LEU A 85 -9.28 -10.40 -2.56
C LEU A 85 -10.69 -10.95 -2.68
N GLY A 86 -11.69 -10.18 -2.24
CA GLY A 86 -13.08 -10.60 -2.33
C GLY A 86 -14.08 -9.53 -1.97
N LEU A 87 -15.31 -9.75 -2.41
CA LEU A 87 -16.47 -8.90 -2.20
C LEU A 87 -17.55 -9.69 -1.50
N TYR A 88 -18.16 -9.08 -0.50
CA TYR A 88 -19.20 -9.67 0.32
C TYR A 88 -20.46 -8.83 0.17
N TYR A 89 -21.53 -9.44 -0.32
CA TYR A 89 -22.86 -8.87 -0.36
C TYR A 89 -23.71 -9.57 0.70
N CYS A 90 -24.14 -8.83 1.72
CA CYS A 90 -24.96 -9.38 2.80
C CYS A 90 -26.04 -8.38 3.24
N GLN A 91 -26.91 -8.81 4.14
CA GLN A 91 -28.01 -7.97 4.65
C GLN A 91 -27.50 -6.66 5.27
N ASP A 92 -26.31 -6.69 5.88
CA ASP A 92 -25.70 -5.55 6.55
C ASP A 92 -24.92 -4.62 5.60
N GLY A 93 -24.93 -4.88 4.29
CA GLY A 93 -24.27 -4.05 3.28
C GLY A 93 -23.24 -4.79 2.42
N VAL A 94 -22.44 -3.99 1.71
CA VAL A 94 -21.41 -4.46 0.79
C VAL A 94 -20.04 -4.21 1.39
N TYR A 95 -19.17 -5.23 1.35
CA TYR A 95 -17.82 -5.14 1.89
C TYR A 95 -16.79 -5.62 0.87
N ILE A 96 -15.65 -4.94 0.82
CA ILE A 96 -14.47 -5.40 0.10
C ILE A 96 -13.43 -5.91 1.10
N THR A 97 -12.75 -6.98 0.71
CA THR A 97 -11.55 -7.46 1.37
C THR A 97 -10.38 -7.30 0.42
N TYR A 98 -9.27 -6.77 0.91
CA TYR A 98 -8.06 -6.57 0.12
C TYR A 98 -6.81 -6.87 0.96
N GLU A 99 -5.67 -6.99 0.29
CA GLU A 99 -4.42 -7.33 0.94
C GLU A 99 -4.07 -6.32 2.05
N TYR A 100 -3.66 -6.85 3.21
CA TYR A 100 -3.09 -6.02 4.27
C TYR A 100 -1.59 -5.82 4.01
N VAL A 101 -1.14 -4.57 4.13
CA VAL A 101 0.27 -4.17 3.97
C VAL A 101 0.72 -3.53 5.28
N GLU A 102 1.85 -4.01 5.82
CA GLU A 102 2.14 -3.92 7.25
C GLU A 102 2.52 -2.53 7.76
N LEU A 103 3.19 -1.72 6.95
CA LEU A 103 3.71 -0.41 7.34
C LEU A 103 3.05 0.68 6.49
N ASP A 104 2.72 1.81 7.10
CA ASP A 104 2.48 3.04 6.35
C ASP A 104 3.82 3.55 5.82
N LEU A 105 3.84 4.28 4.69
CA LEU A 105 5.06 4.93 4.20
C LEU A 105 5.70 5.82 5.28
N LEU A 106 4.89 6.51 6.08
CA LEU A 106 5.34 7.36 7.17
C LEU A 106 6.10 6.58 8.26
N ASP A 107 5.83 5.29 8.44
CA ASP A 107 6.52 4.46 9.44
C ASP A 107 8.00 4.24 9.10
N ILE A 108 8.37 4.36 7.82
CA ILE A 108 9.75 4.12 7.34
C ILE A 108 10.54 5.42 7.11
N LEU A 109 9.94 6.58 7.41
CA LEU A 109 10.60 7.88 7.24
C LEU A 109 11.41 8.29 8.48
N PRO A 110 12.42 9.16 8.32
CA PRO A 110 12.95 9.66 7.05
C PRO A 110 13.80 8.61 6.31
N LEU A 111 13.83 8.68 4.98
CA LEU A 111 14.74 7.89 4.15
C LEU A 111 16.14 8.50 4.16
N SER A 112 17.16 7.64 4.17
CA SER A 112 18.56 8.04 4.34
C SER A 112 19.22 8.48 3.04
N SER A 113 18.76 7.96 1.89
CA SER A 113 19.39 8.20 0.58
C SER A 113 18.40 8.52 -0.52
N GLU A 114 18.86 9.22 -1.56
CA GLU A 114 18.06 9.43 -2.78
C GLU A 114 17.72 8.13 -3.49
N THR A 115 18.57 7.10 -3.40
CA THR A 115 18.26 5.76 -3.92
C THR A 115 17.00 5.17 -3.30
N GLU A 116 16.80 5.34 -1.99
CA GLU A 116 15.59 4.88 -1.30
C GLU A 116 14.37 5.68 -1.75
N VAL A 117 14.49 7.01 -1.82
CA VAL A 117 13.44 7.91 -2.32
C VAL A 117 13.05 7.55 -3.76
N ALA A 118 14.03 7.40 -4.66
CA ALA A 118 13.83 6.99 -6.04
C ALA A 118 13.17 5.62 -6.13
N SER A 119 13.48 4.70 -5.21
CA SER A 119 12.86 3.36 -5.16
C SER A 119 11.41 3.37 -4.69
N VAL A 120 11.04 4.31 -3.81
CA VAL A 120 9.64 4.57 -3.46
C VAL A 120 8.92 5.22 -4.65
N MET A 121 9.47 6.31 -5.18
CA MET A 121 8.86 7.06 -6.29
C MET A 121 8.68 6.21 -7.55
N SER A 122 9.65 5.36 -7.89
CA SER A 122 9.53 4.48 -9.06
C SER A 122 8.37 3.50 -8.92
N GLN A 123 8.16 2.97 -7.72
CA GLN A 123 7.07 2.02 -7.45
C GLN A 123 5.69 2.71 -7.41
N ILE A 124 5.61 3.90 -6.81
CA ILE A 124 4.39 4.73 -6.82
C ILE A 124 4.01 5.10 -8.26
N LEU A 125 4.95 5.64 -9.03
CA LEU A 125 4.71 6.03 -10.41
C LEU A 125 4.29 4.84 -11.28
N SER A 126 4.88 3.66 -11.06
CA SER A 126 4.47 2.44 -11.78
C SER A 126 2.99 2.13 -11.54
N GLY A 127 2.48 2.28 -10.32
CA GLY A 127 1.06 2.08 -10.00
C GLY A 127 0.15 3.15 -10.62
N ILE A 128 0.54 4.42 -10.51
CA ILE A 128 -0.23 5.56 -11.05
C ILE A 128 -0.32 5.49 -12.58
N VAL A 129 0.80 5.29 -13.27
CA VAL A 129 0.84 5.19 -14.73
C VAL A 129 0.01 3.99 -15.21
N TYR A 130 0.03 2.87 -14.48
CA TYR A 130 -0.81 1.72 -14.79
C TYR A 130 -2.31 2.06 -14.75
N LEU A 131 -2.78 2.79 -13.72
CA LEU A 131 -4.18 3.21 -13.60
C LEU A 131 -4.58 4.19 -14.71
N ILE A 132 -3.74 5.19 -14.99
CA ILE A 132 -3.97 6.18 -16.03
C ILE A 132 -4.06 5.53 -17.41
N ASN A 133 -3.13 4.62 -17.74
CA ASN A 133 -3.11 3.92 -19.03
C ASN A 133 -4.33 3.02 -19.25
N ARG A 134 -5.05 2.65 -18.17
CA ARG A 134 -6.31 1.90 -18.23
C ARG A 134 -7.54 2.79 -18.14
N SER A 135 -7.37 4.11 -18.09
CA SER A 135 -8.45 5.08 -17.91
C SER A 135 -9.30 4.78 -16.67
N ILE A 136 -8.67 4.25 -15.61
CA ILE A 136 -9.33 4.03 -14.33
C ILE A 136 -9.27 5.35 -13.57
N ASP A 137 -10.42 5.88 -13.16
CA ASP A 137 -10.46 6.99 -12.21
C ASP A 137 -10.21 6.46 -10.79
N PHE A 138 -9.35 7.15 -10.04
CA PHE A 138 -8.90 6.68 -8.74
C PHE A 138 -8.56 7.84 -7.81
N ARG A 139 -8.65 7.54 -6.51
CA ARG A 139 -8.09 8.36 -5.45
C ARG A 139 -7.18 7.49 -4.59
N VAL A 140 -5.97 7.96 -4.33
CA VAL A 140 -5.05 7.31 -3.39
C VAL A 140 -5.48 7.70 -1.97
N GLN A 141 -5.84 6.71 -1.16
CA GLN A 141 -6.17 6.91 0.25
C GLN A 141 -4.90 6.97 1.10
N SER A 142 -3.96 6.06 0.85
CA SER A 142 -2.71 5.96 1.59
C SER A 142 -1.67 5.17 0.79
N ILE A 143 -0.41 5.24 1.25
CA ILE A 143 0.71 4.51 0.65
C ILE A 143 1.32 3.64 1.73
N HIS A 144 1.36 2.34 1.47
CA HIS A 144 1.89 1.36 2.41
C HIS A 144 3.13 0.68 1.84
N VAL A 145 3.94 0.12 2.73
CA VAL A 145 5.17 -0.61 2.40
C VAL A 145 5.15 -1.97 3.06
N SER A 146 5.34 -3.01 2.28
CA SER A 146 5.40 -4.37 2.82
C SER A 146 6.71 -4.62 3.55
N LEU A 147 6.75 -5.69 4.36
CA LEU A 147 7.99 -6.15 5.02
C LEU A 147 9.13 -6.51 4.04
N TYR A 148 8.82 -6.62 2.74
CA TYR A 148 9.79 -6.91 1.68
C TYR A 148 10.18 -5.67 0.87
N GLY A 149 9.74 -4.48 1.28
CA GLY A 149 10.04 -3.22 0.60
C GLY A 149 9.20 -2.97 -0.66
N VAL A 150 8.07 -3.67 -0.82
CA VAL A 150 7.15 -3.41 -1.94
C VAL A 150 6.20 -2.28 -1.55
N VAL A 151 6.20 -1.20 -2.32
CA VAL A 151 5.32 -0.05 -2.10
C VAL A 151 3.99 -0.31 -2.79
N LYS A 152 2.89 -0.07 -2.07
CA LYS A 152 1.51 -0.35 -2.46
C LYS A 152 0.65 0.90 -2.28
N LEU A 153 -0.03 1.29 -3.35
CA LEU A 153 -1.09 2.31 -3.30
C LEU A 153 -2.36 1.66 -2.76
N VAL A 154 -2.88 2.18 -1.65
CA VAL A 154 -4.22 1.86 -1.16
C VAL A 154 -5.17 2.83 -1.82
N LEU A 155 -6.11 2.32 -2.60
CA LEU A 155 -7.12 3.14 -3.26
C LEU A 155 -8.29 3.39 -2.32
N ASP A 156 -8.90 4.57 -2.44
CA ASP A 156 -10.19 4.83 -1.82
C ASP A 156 -11.27 4.07 -2.59
N TRP A 157 -11.64 2.90 -2.10
CA TRP A 157 -12.66 2.05 -2.73
C TRP A 157 -14.08 2.66 -2.68
N ASN A 158 -14.28 3.76 -1.92
CA ASN A 158 -15.53 4.52 -1.92
C ASN A 158 -15.47 5.76 -2.82
N HIS A 159 -14.37 5.97 -3.55
CA HIS A 159 -14.24 7.04 -4.54
C HIS A 159 -15.29 6.86 -5.63
N LYS A 160 -16.07 7.92 -5.89
CA LYS A 160 -17.03 7.94 -6.99
C LYS A 160 -16.32 8.42 -8.25
N PRO A 161 -16.22 7.58 -9.30
CA PRO A 161 -15.62 7.98 -10.55
C PRO A 161 -16.31 9.22 -11.09
N ALA A 162 -15.54 10.19 -11.55
CA ALA A 162 -16.10 11.35 -12.19
C ALA A 162 -16.54 11.01 -13.63
N THR A 163 -17.72 11.48 -14.03
CA THR A 163 -18.32 11.19 -15.34
C THR A 163 -17.72 12.02 -16.49
N ASP A 164 -16.88 13.02 -16.20
CA ASP A 164 -16.36 13.95 -17.19
C ASP A 164 -14.91 13.61 -17.62
N PRO A 165 -14.67 13.28 -18.91
CA PRO A 165 -13.33 13.04 -19.46
C PRO A 165 -12.35 14.22 -19.32
N SER A 166 -12.83 15.45 -19.17
CA SER A 166 -11.99 16.64 -18.97
C SER A 166 -11.19 16.58 -17.66
N LEU A 167 -11.61 15.74 -16.71
CA LEU A 167 -11.01 15.61 -15.39
C LEU A 167 -9.70 14.83 -15.39
N VAL A 168 -9.36 14.11 -16.46
CA VAL A 168 -8.08 13.37 -16.56
C VAL A 168 -6.87 14.32 -16.43
N GLN A 169 -6.94 15.50 -17.05
CA GLN A 169 -5.87 16.50 -16.93
C GLN A 169 -5.76 17.07 -15.52
N ILE A 170 -6.90 17.20 -14.82
CA ILE A 170 -6.96 17.64 -13.43
C ILE A 170 -6.38 16.56 -12.51
N THR A 171 -6.69 15.27 -12.75
CA THR A 171 -6.12 14.13 -12.03
C THR A 171 -4.60 14.12 -12.14
N ASN A 172 -4.03 14.36 -13.33
CA ASN A 172 -2.58 14.44 -13.50
C ASN A 172 -1.94 15.56 -12.69
N ARG A 173 -2.54 16.76 -12.67
CA ARG A 173 -2.05 17.88 -11.86
C ARG A 173 -2.13 17.60 -10.37
N LEU A 174 -3.27 17.07 -9.90
CA LEU A 174 -3.47 16.71 -8.49
C LEU A 174 -2.48 15.63 -8.05
N MET A 175 -2.27 14.60 -8.89
CA MET A 175 -1.29 13.56 -8.61
C MET A 175 0.14 14.11 -8.60
N SER A 176 0.48 15.01 -9.52
CA SER A 176 1.81 15.62 -9.54
C SER A 176 2.10 16.44 -8.29
N ALA A 177 1.10 17.20 -7.80
CA ALA A 177 1.21 17.94 -6.54
C ALA A 177 1.33 17.00 -5.32
N TYR A 178 0.52 15.94 -5.26
CA TYR A 178 0.58 14.92 -4.21
C TYR A 178 1.96 14.23 -4.17
N LEU A 179 2.53 13.92 -5.32
CA LEU A 179 3.86 13.31 -5.44
C LEU A 179 4.99 14.28 -5.06
N ASP A 180 4.87 15.58 -5.36
CA ASP A 180 5.83 16.60 -4.90
C ASP A 180 5.85 16.69 -3.37
N GLU A 181 4.67 16.68 -2.75
CA GLU A 181 4.52 16.71 -1.29
C GLU A 181 5.10 15.44 -0.65
N ILE A 182 4.73 14.26 -1.14
CA ILE A 182 5.27 12.99 -0.64
C ILE A 182 6.78 12.95 -0.80
N MET A 183 7.31 13.29 -1.98
CA MET A 183 8.75 13.27 -2.19
C MET A 183 9.50 14.22 -1.24
N SER A 184 8.92 15.39 -0.97
CA SER A 184 9.48 16.38 -0.06
C SER A 184 9.44 15.94 1.41
N THR A 185 8.48 15.12 1.82
CA THR A 185 8.40 14.59 3.19
C THR A 185 9.32 13.40 3.43
N MET A 186 9.68 12.65 2.39
CA MET A 186 10.49 11.44 2.54
C MET A 186 11.92 11.68 3.01
N ARG A 187 12.51 12.84 2.69
CA ARG A 187 13.91 13.14 2.99
C ARG A 187 14.15 14.64 3.13
N GLY A 188 15.07 15.01 4.02
CA GLY A 188 15.61 16.37 4.10
C GLY A 188 16.54 16.72 2.94
N LYS A 189 16.74 18.03 2.70
CA LYS A 189 17.73 18.56 1.75
C LYS A 189 19.18 18.21 2.18
N PRO A 190 20.17 18.24 1.27
CA PRO A 190 20.12 18.68 -0.14
C PRO A 190 19.73 17.57 -1.13
N TRP A 191 19.15 18.01 -2.26
CA TRP A 191 18.77 17.17 -3.41
C TRP A 191 19.80 17.25 -4.53
N SER A 192 20.04 16.15 -5.24
CA SER A 192 20.83 16.12 -6.47
C SER A 192 20.15 16.87 -7.61
N ASN A 193 20.91 17.21 -8.66
CA ASN A 193 20.36 17.85 -9.85
C ASN A 193 19.26 17.00 -10.52
N ASP A 194 19.42 15.67 -10.52
CA ASP A 194 18.41 14.75 -11.02
C ASP A 194 17.11 14.83 -10.20
N ALA A 195 17.22 14.83 -8.87
CA ALA A 195 16.07 14.97 -7.98
C ALA A 195 15.38 16.35 -8.13
N VAL A 196 16.17 17.42 -8.30
CA VAL A 196 15.64 18.76 -8.57
C VAL A 196 14.90 18.81 -9.91
N GLY A 197 15.47 18.21 -10.96
CA GLY A 197 14.82 18.09 -12.27
C GLY A 197 13.50 17.33 -12.19
N PHE A 198 13.48 16.23 -11.44
CA PHE A 198 12.28 15.43 -11.20
C PHE A 198 11.18 16.22 -10.48
N LEU A 199 11.54 16.92 -9.39
CA LEU A 199 10.61 17.80 -8.64
C LEU A 199 10.09 18.95 -9.50
N SER A 200 10.91 19.51 -10.39
CA SER A 200 10.50 20.58 -11.30
C SER A 200 9.36 20.14 -12.25
N ILE A 201 9.44 18.91 -12.75
CA ILE A 201 8.39 18.32 -13.60
C ILE A 201 7.08 18.17 -12.80
N LEU A 202 7.17 17.65 -11.57
CA LEU A 202 6.01 17.49 -10.68
C LEU A 202 5.35 18.85 -10.37
N LYS A 203 6.15 19.87 -10.03
CA LYS A 203 5.67 21.23 -9.77
C LYS A 203 5.04 21.90 -10.99
N SER A 204 5.45 21.49 -12.18
CA SER A 204 4.84 21.96 -13.43
C SER A 204 3.49 21.28 -13.72
N GLY A 205 3.07 20.32 -12.88
CA GLY A 205 1.79 19.62 -12.99
C GLY A 205 1.82 18.39 -13.89
N TYR A 206 3.01 17.84 -14.16
CA TYR A 206 3.20 16.67 -15.01
C TYR A 206 3.81 15.50 -14.24
N LEU A 207 3.46 14.28 -14.66
CA LEU A 207 4.10 13.07 -14.14
C LEU A 207 5.42 12.82 -14.88
N PRO A 208 6.55 12.64 -14.15
CA PRO A 208 7.82 12.30 -14.77
C PRO A 208 7.75 10.96 -15.50
N HIS A 209 8.46 10.86 -16.62
CA HIS A 209 8.57 9.61 -17.36
C HIS A 209 9.36 8.55 -16.57
N ALA A 210 9.05 7.27 -16.78
CA ALA A 210 9.71 6.16 -16.09
C ALA A 210 11.23 6.10 -16.33
N SER A 211 11.71 6.67 -17.43
CA SER A 211 13.13 6.75 -17.79
C SER A 211 13.85 7.99 -17.23
N HIS A 212 13.22 8.76 -16.35
CA HIS A 212 13.83 9.96 -15.78
C HIS A 212 15.12 9.61 -15.01
N PRO A 213 16.23 10.36 -15.14
CA PRO A 213 17.52 10.05 -14.50
C PRO A 213 17.44 9.78 -13.00
N PHE A 214 16.64 10.57 -12.27
CA PHE A 214 16.37 10.33 -10.84
C PHE A 214 15.85 8.91 -10.55
N LEU A 215 14.94 8.38 -11.37
CA LEU A 215 14.37 7.04 -11.18
C LEU A 215 15.37 5.94 -11.56
N ALA A 216 16.35 6.23 -12.43
CA ALA A 216 17.41 5.27 -12.77
C ALA A 216 18.29 4.89 -11.57
N GLN A 217 18.27 5.70 -10.51
CA GLN A 217 18.95 5.40 -9.25
C GLN A 217 18.22 4.35 -8.39
N SER A 218 16.96 4.03 -8.73
CA SER A 218 16.14 3.06 -8.01
C SER A 218 16.80 1.69 -7.97
N LYS A 219 16.84 1.07 -6.78
CA LYS A 219 17.17 -0.36 -6.61
C LYS A 219 15.91 -1.16 -6.26
N GLY A 220 14.74 -0.59 -6.53
CA GLY A 220 13.43 -1.17 -6.24
C GLY A 220 13.28 -1.56 -4.77
N ARG A 221 12.55 -2.66 -4.53
CA ARG A 221 12.25 -3.14 -3.17
C ARG A 221 13.48 -3.40 -2.29
N ILE A 222 14.64 -3.70 -2.90
CA ILE A 222 15.87 -4.03 -2.19
C ILE A 222 16.42 -2.81 -1.46
N ALA A 223 16.28 -1.60 -2.03
CA ALA A 223 16.70 -0.36 -1.36
C ALA A 223 15.98 -0.17 -0.01
N LEU A 224 14.73 -0.60 0.08
CA LEU A 224 13.86 -0.35 1.24
C LEU A 224 14.04 -1.38 2.36
N LYS A 225 14.91 -2.38 2.19
CA LYS A 225 15.13 -3.42 3.21
C LYS A 225 15.56 -2.85 4.56
N ASN A 226 16.50 -1.89 4.56
CA ASN A 226 17.01 -1.29 5.79
C ASN A 226 15.97 -0.42 6.51
N PRO A 227 15.31 0.56 5.84
CA PRO A 227 14.31 1.39 6.51
C PRO A 227 13.12 0.57 7.01
N VAL A 228 12.67 -0.45 6.25
CA VAL A 228 11.63 -1.38 6.70
C VAL A 228 12.05 -2.15 7.97
N ASN A 229 13.25 -2.73 7.99
CA ASN A 229 13.73 -3.45 9.17
C ASN A 229 13.85 -2.55 10.40
N PHE A 230 14.27 -1.29 10.20
CA PHE A 230 14.35 -0.30 11.26
C PHE A 230 12.96 0.04 11.82
N ALA A 231 11.97 0.28 10.95
CA ALA A 231 10.59 0.56 11.35
C ALA A 231 9.96 -0.60 12.12
N VAL A 232 10.14 -1.83 11.66
CA VAL A 232 9.64 -3.05 12.34
C VAL A 232 10.22 -3.18 13.75
N ARG A 233 11.53 -3.01 13.90
CA ARG A 233 12.20 -3.07 15.20
C ARG A 233 11.71 -1.96 16.13
N SER A 234 11.54 -0.75 15.61
CA SER A 234 11.05 0.40 16.37
C SER A 234 9.61 0.19 16.84
N ASN A 235 8.74 -0.37 16.00
CA ASN A 235 7.35 -0.68 16.34
C ASN A 235 7.23 -1.85 17.33
N LEU A 236 8.11 -2.85 17.27
CA LEU A 236 8.22 -3.89 18.29
C LEU A 236 8.68 -3.32 19.64
N GLY A 237 9.69 -2.45 19.64
CA GLY A 237 10.17 -1.78 20.85
C GLY A 237 9.10 -0.94 21.54
N LYS A 238 8.27 -0.23 20.77
CA LYS A 238 7.13 0.53 21.28
C LYS A 238 6.06 -0.35 21.93
N ARG A 239 5.85 -1.58 21.45
CA ARG A 239 4.88 -2.53 22.04
C ARG A 239 5.40 -3.11 23.35
N ILE A 240 6.67 -3.50 23.41
CA ILE A 240 7.30 -4.03 24.64
C ILE A 240 7.38 -2.96 25.75
N SER A 241 7.63 -1.70 25.38
CA SER A 241 7.63 -0.57 26.32
C SER A 241 6.24 -0.29 26.93
N LYS A 242 5.16 -0.54 26.18
CA LYS A 242 3.78 -0.38 26.71
C LYS A 242 3.40 -1.49 27.68
N ASP A 243 3.84 -2.72 27.43
CA ASP A 243 3.54 -3.87 28.31
C ASP A 243 4.36 -3.83 29.62
N THR A 244 5.57 -3.27 29.58
CA THR A 244 6.40 -3.04 30.79
C THR A 244 5.88 -1.90 31.66
N ASN A 245 5.29 -0.86 31.07
CA ASN A 245 4.67 0.23 31.85
C ASN A 245 3.28 -0.12 32.42
N ASN A 246 2.57 -1.11 31.87
CA ASN A 246 1.31 -1.61 32.43
C ASN A 246 1.48 -2.71 33.48
N SER A 247 2.64 -3.37 33.55
CA SER A 247 2.95 -4.34 34.60
C SER A 247 3.51 -3.71 35.89
N GLY A 248 3.83 -2.41 35.88
CA GLY A 248 4.32 -1.65 37.04
C GLY A 248 3.25 -0.93 37.87
N ARG A 249 1.96 -0.99 37.51
CA ARG A 249 0.87 -0.23 38.19
C ARG A 249 -0.10 -1.07 39.03
N SER A 250 0.18 -2.34 39.26
CA SER A 250 -0.51 -3.14 40.28
C SER A 250 0.46 -3.53 41.39
N ARG A 251 0.76 -2.57 42.27
CA ARG A 251 1.22 -2.75 43.66
C ARG A 251 1.49 -1.39 44.29
N THR A 252 0.44 -0.73 44.77
CA THR A 252 0.41 -0.03 46.06
C THR A 252 -0.97 0.55 46.30
N LEU A 253 -1.56 0.06 47.39
CA LEU A 253 -2.71 0.54 48.19
C LEU A 253 -4.11 0.39 47.56
#